data_AF-A0A7S3PMZ9-F1
#
_entry.id   AF-A0A7S3PMZ9-F1
#
_cell.length_a   1.000
_cell.length_b   1.000
_cell.length_c   1.000
_cell.angle_alpha   90.00
_cell.angle_beta   90.00
_cell.angle_gamma   90.00
#
_symmetry.space_group_name_H-M   'P 1'
#
loop_
_entity.id
_entity.type
_entity.pdbx_description
1 polymer ?
#
loop_
_entity_poly.entity_id
_entity_poly.type
_entity_poly.pdbx_seq_one_letter_code
_entity_poly.pdbx_strand_id
1 'polypeptide(L)'
;MLREPAQRLLSAYNWMKKRSGCCNFDWGWPKEIRLHFIGQFRTIGARALSSFTGCETNMILGRGCMSRNSTLDDIDEAKRRIDLFKFVGLQEEWFMSICLFNYVMTGKRFVIKKQIVTVRPGSQAT
;
A
#
# COMPACT_ATOMS: atom_id res chain seq x y z
N MET A 1 6.00 -1.80 -4.55
CA MET A 1 5.53 -0.60 -5.26
C MET A 1 5.03 0.36 -4.21
N LEU A 2 5.56 1.58 -4.19
CA LEU A 2 5.00 2.69 -3.43
C LEU A 2 3.99 3.44 -4.33
N ARG A 3 3.12 4.23 -3.72
CA ARG A 3 2.10 5.04 -4.40
C ARG A 3 2.01 6.38 -3.70
N GLU A 4 1.56 7.41 -4.39
CA GLU A 4 1.22 8.68 -3.74
C GLU A 4 0.35 8.43 -2.48
N PRO A 5 0.79 8.92 -1.29
CA PRO A 5 0.18 8.56 -0.01
C PRO A 5 -1.33 8.80 0.09
N ALA A 6 -1.83 9.94 -0.41
CA ALA A 6 -3.26 10.25 -0.35
C ALA A 6 -4.07 9.28 -1.23
N GLN A 7 -3.60 8.98 -2.43
CA GLN A 7 -4.21 7.99 -3.32
C GLN A 7 -4.16 6.57 -2.72
N ARG A 8 -3.06 6.21 -2.05
CA ARG A 8 -2.91 4.92 -1.37
C ARG A 8 -3.94 4.74 -0.26
N LEU A 9 -4.13 5.79 0.54
CA LEU A 9 -5.08 5.81 1.64
C LEU A 9 -6.54 5.80 1.13
N LEU A 10 -6.86 6.61 0.13
CA LEU A 10 -8.19 6.63 -0.51
C LEU A 10 -8.53 5.29 -1.17
N SER A 11 -7.55 4.64 -1.79
CA SER A 11 -7.73 3.30 -2.36
C SER A 11 -8.03 2.27 -1.28
N ALA A 12 -7.34 2.34 -0.13
CA ALA A 12 -7.61 1.47 1.01
C ALA A 12 -9.02 1.71 1.58
N TYR A 13 -9.42 2.97 1.73
CA TYR A 13 -10.79 3.35 2.12
C TYR A 13 -11.85 2.68 1.24
N ASN A 14 -11.76 2.92 -0.07
CA ASN A 14 -12.76 2.43 -1.01
C ASN A 14 -12.84 0.91 -1.04
N TRP A 15 -11.71 0.22 -0.82
CA TRP A 15 -11.68 -1.23 -0.68
C TRP A 15 -12.40 -1.72 0.58
N MET A 16 -12.09 -1.13 1.74
CA MET A 16 -12.71 -1.49 3.02
C MET A 16 -14.21 -1.20 3.05
N LYS A 17 -14.65 -0.10 2.41
CA LYS A 17 -16.07 0.25 2.28
C LYS A 17 -16.85 -0.82 1.49
N LYS A 18 -16.27 -1.34 0.41
CA LYS A 18 -16.94 -2.32 -0.48
C LYS A 18 -16.90 -3.75 0.04
N ARG A 19 -15.95 -4.12 0.89
CA ARG A 19 -15.81 -5.47 1.45
C ARG A 19 -16.15 -5.49 2.94
N SER A 20 -17.37 -5.92 3.27
CA SER A 20 -17.83 -6.07 4.66
C SER A 20 -17.00 -7.06 5.49
N GLY A 21 -16.37 -8.05 4.86
CA GLY A 21 -15.45 -9.01 5.47
C GLY A 21 -13.96 -8.64 5.33
N CYS A 22 -13.63 -7.36 5.08
CA CYS A 22 -12.24 -6.98 4.88
C CYS A 22 -11.36 -7.26 6.11
N CYS A 23 -10.06 -7.18 5.80
CA CYS A 23 -9.01 -6.88 6.73
C CYS A 23 -8.72 -8.02 7.70
N ASN A 24 -8.66 -9.25 7.17
CA ASN A 24 -8.13 -10.42 7.88
C ASN A 24 -6.62 -10.30 8.14
N PHE A 25 -5.99 -11.35 8.66
CA PHE A 25 -4.57 -11.38 9.05
C PHE A 25 -3.61 -10.88 7.96
N ASP A 26 -4.00 -10.97 6.69
CA ASP A 26 -3.21 -10.52 5.53
C ASP A 26 -2.88 -9.01 5.52
N TRP A 27 -3.54 -8.21 6.37
CA TRP A 27 -3.29 -6.77 6.49
C TRP A 27 -2.25 -6.42 7.56
N GLY A 28 -1.69 -7.43 8.25
CA GLY A 28 -0.64 -7.24 9.25
C GLY A 28 -1.11 -6.53 10.52
N TRP A 29 -2.42 -6.62 10.82
CA TRP A 29 -2.98 -6.07 12.05
C TRP A 29 -3.14 -7.15 13.12
N PRO A 30 -2.69 -6.88 14.36
CA PRO A 30 -3.18 -7.58 15.54
C PRO A 30 -4.71 -7.50 15.62
N LYS A 31 -5.35 -8.51 16.21
CA LYS A 31 -6.83 -8.62 16.29
C LYS A 31 -7.45 -7.39 16.96
N GLU A 32 -6.79 -6.85 17.96
CA GLU A 32 -7.22 -5.71 18.77
C GLU A 32 -7.23 -4.42 17.94
N ILE A 33 -6.14 -4.18 17.20
CA ILE A 33 -6.02 -3.04 16.27
C ILE A 33 -7.07 -3.15 15.17
N ARG A 34 -7.26 -4.36 14.60
CA ARG A 34 -8.26 -4.61 13.56
C ARG A 34 -9.66 -4.22 14.03
N LEU A 35 -10.09 -4.69 15.21
CA LEU A 35 -11.44 -4.42 15.72
C LEU A 35 -11.66 -2.93 15.98
N HIS A 36 -10.67 -2.27 16.58
CA HIS A 36 -10.70 -0.83 16.81
C HIS A 36 -10.85 -0.04 15.50
N PHE A 37 -10.04 -0.35 14.49
CA PHE A 37 -10.09 0.35 13.20
C PHE A 37 -11.37 0.08 12.42
N ILE A 38 -11.87 -1.15 12.39
CA ILE A 38 -13.15 -1.45 11.73
C ILE A 38 -14.30 -0.69 12.41
N GLY A 39 -14.28 -0.60 13.75
CA GLY A 39 -15.25 0.20 14.51
C GLY A 39 -15.21 1.68 14.14
N GLN A 40 -14.02 2.30 14.19
CA GLN A 40 -13.83 3.71 13.83
C GLN A 40 -14.16 4.01 12.36
N PHE A 41 -13.85 3.08 11.47
CA PHE A 41 -14.17 3.21 10.05
C PHE A 41 -15.68 3.29 9.80
N ARG A 42 -16.46 2.50 10.54
CA ARG A 42 -17.93 2.50 10.46
C ARG A 42 -18.55 3.77 11.03
N THR A 43 -17.95 4.35 12.06
CA THR A 43 -18.53 5.49 12.80
C THR A 43 -18.06 6.86 12.31
N ILE A 44 -16.78 7.01 11.98
CA ILE A 44 -16.15 8.30 11.63
C ILE A 44 -16.00 8.45 10.11
N GLY A 45 -16.04 7.34 9.36
CA GLY A 45 -15.98 7.35 7.90
C GLY A 45 -14.69 7.95 7.35
N ALA A 46 -14.79 8.75 6.28
CA ALA A 46 -13.63 9.35 5.61
C ALA A 46 -12.77 10.26 6.51
N ARG A 47 -13.35 10.81 7.60
CA ARG A 47 -12.65 11.69 8.53
C ARG A 47 -11.57 10.97 9.35
N ALA A 48 -11.77 9.70 9.70
CA ALA A 48 -10.76 8.90 10.40
C ALA A 48 -9.54 8.60 9.53
N LEU A 49 -9.71 8.63 8.21
CA LEU A 49 -8.62 8.41 7.27
C LEU A 49 -7.80 9.66 7.04
N SER A 50 -8.41 10.84 6.97
CA SER A 50 -7.67 12.09 6.78
C SER A 50 -6.71 12.39 7.93
N SER A 51 -6.97 11.87 9.14
CA SER A 51 -6.08 12.02 10.30
C SER A 51 -4.93 11.01 10.32
N PHE A 52 -4.95 10.01 9.43
CA PHE A 52 -3.99 8.93 9.41
C PHE A 52 -2.80 9.26 8.49
N THR A 53 -1.57 9.08 8.98
CA THR A 53 -0.33 9.30 8.22
C THR A 53 0.64 8.12 8.39
N GLY A 54 1.49 7.88 7.38
CA GLY A 54 2.55 6.86 7.47
C GLY A 54 2.12 5.43 7.10
N CYS A 55 1.10 5.27 6.24
CA CYS A 55 0.64 3.95 5.78
C CYS A 55 1.78 3.11 5.20
N GLU A 56 2.49 3.67 4.24
CA GLU A 56 3.56 2.97 3.53
C GLU A 56 4.79 2.80 4.43
N THR A 57 5.09 3.81 5.26
CA THR A 57 6.12 3.73 6.31
C THR A 57 5.89 2.52 7.21
N ASN A 58 4.68 2.37 7.77
CA ASN A 58 4.33 1.20 8.58
C ASN A 58 4.52 -0.12 7.82
N MET A 59 4.09 -0.19 6.56
CA MET A 59 4.26 -1.38 5.74
C MET A 59 5.72 -1.76 5.51
N ILE A 60 6.60 -0.78 5.28
CA ILE A 60 8.06 -0.99 5.15
C ILE A 60 8.66 -1.48 6.48
N LEU A 61 8.12 -1.00 7.60
CA LEU A 61 8.52 -1.43 8.93
C LEU A 61 7.95 -2.81 9.33
N GLY A 62 7.10 -3.43 8.50
CA GLY A 62 6.48 -4.72 8.77
C GLY A 62 5.21 -4.64 9.61
N ARG A 63 4.59 -3.47 9.70
CA ARG A 63 3.34 -3.20 10.42
C ARG A 63 2.20 -2.98 9.44
N GLY A 64 0.96 -3.20 9.88
CA GLY A 64 -0.19 -2.88 9.03
C GLY A 64 -0.30 -1.38 8.74
N CYS A 65 -0.73 -1.03 7.52
CA CYS A 65 -0.82 0.34 6.99
C CYS A 65 -1.37 1.33 8.02
N MET A 66 -2.59 1.11 8.53
CA MET A 66 -3.20 1.98 9.55
C MET A 66 -3.03 1.44 10.97
N SER A 67 -1.88 0.90 11.34
CA SER A 67 -1.68 0.42 12.72
C SER A 67 -1.45 1.54 13.72
N ARG A 68 -0.76 2.62 13.31
CA ARG A 68 -0.51 3.85 14.07
C ARG A 68 0.03 4.96 13.16
N ASN A 69 -0.02 6.21 13.59
CA ASN A 69 0.72 7.27 12.89
C ASN A 69 2.23 7.05 13.05
N SER A 70 2.99 7.22 11.97
CA SER A 70 4.45 7.07 12.00
C SER A 70 5.12 8.27 12.66
N THR A 71 6.18 8.01 13.44
CA THR A 71 7.07 9.05 13.99
C THR A 71 8.16 9.44 12.98
N LEU A 72 8.99 10.44 13.31
CA LEU A 72 10.18 10.77 12.51
C LEU A 72 11.16 9.59 12.47
N ASP A 73 11.42 8.94 13.60
CA ASP A 73 12.28 7.75 13.66
C ASP A 73 11.75 6.60 12.77
N ASP A 74 10.43 6.42 12.71
CA ASP A 74 9.81 5.43 11.82
C ASP A 74 10.08 5.77 10.34
N ILE A 75 10.06 7.06 9.98
CA ILE A 75 10.35 7.52 8.61
C ILE A 75 11.81 7.26 8.25
N ASP A 76 12.75 7.57 9.15
CA ASP A 76 14.17 7.40 8.88
C ASP A 76 14.57 5.93 8.81
N GLU A 77 14.02 5.08 9.66
CA GLU A 77 14.21 3.62 9.55
C GLU A 77 13.56 3.07 8.27
N ALA A 78 12.41 3.59 7.84
CA ALA A 78 11.79 3.17 6.60
C ALA A 78 12.63 3.55 5.37
N LYS A 79 13.22 4.76 5.33
CA LYS A 79 14.18 5.16 4.29
C LYS A 79 15.38 4.23 4.27
N ARG A 80 15.99 3.96 5.44
CA ARG A 80 17.11 3.04 5.56
C ARG A 80 16.77 1.64 5.03
N ARG A 81 15.55 1.13 5.26
CA ARG A 81 15.10 -0.16 4.71
C ARG A 81 14.84 -0.13 3.21
N ILE A 82 14.31 0.97 2.68
CA ILE A 82 14.13 1.16 1.24
C ILE A 82 15.47 1.01 0.51
N ASP A 83 16.54 1.58 1.05
CA ASP A 83 17.88 1.50 0.45
C ASP A 83 18.45 0.07 0.41
N LEU A 84 17.93 -0.82 1.25
CA LEU A 84 18.30 -2.25 1.28
C LEU A 84 17.46 -3.10 0.33
N PHE A 85 16.34 -2.58 -0.19
CA PHE A 85 15.51 -3.33 -1.11
C PHE A 85 16.20 -3.41 -2.48
N LYS A 86 16.23 -4.61 -3.05
CA LYS A 86 16.79 -4.83 -4.40
C LYS A 86 16.09 -3.97 -5.47
N PHE A 87 14.81 -3.67 -5.26
CA PHE A 87 14.03 -2.82 -6.16
C PHE A 87 12.83 -2.22 -5.42
N VAL A 88 12.57 -0.93 -5.67
CA VAL A 88 11.33 -0.23 -5.29
C VAL A 88 10.82 0.51 -6.52
N GLY A 89 9.59 0.20 -6.94
CA GLY A 89 8.92 0.91 -8.03
C GLY A 89 7.79 1.81 -7.54
N LEU A 90 7.31 2.67 -8.42
CA LEU A 90 6.20 3.60 -8.20
C LEU A 90 4.97 3.13 -8.97
N GLN A 91 3.81 3.19 -8.31
CA GLN A 91 2.54 2.74 -8.88
C GLN A 91 2.11 3.60 -10.08
N GLU A 92 2.37 4.90 -10.00
CA GLU A 92 2.09 5.91 -11.03
C GLU A 92 2.94 5.64 -12.29
N GLU A 93 4.17 5.19 -12.07
CA GLU A 93 5.13 4.83 -13.12
C GLU A 93 5.15 3.32 -13.36
N TRP A 94 3.98 2.68 -13.43
CA TRP A 94 3.86 1.21 -13.46
C TRP A 94 4.70 0.59 -14.59
N PHE A 95 4.54 1.08 -15.82
CA PHE A 95 5.24 0.53 -16.98
C PHE A 95 6.76 0.64 -16.85
N MET A 96 7.25 1.81 -16.46
CA MET A 96 8.68 2.06 -16.23
C MET A 96 9.21 1.20 -15.08
N SER A 97 8.46 1.09 -13.99
CA SER A 97 8.81 0.29 -12.83
C SER A 97 8.92 -1.20 -13.19
N ILE A 98 8.00 -1.75 -13.98
CA ILE A 98 8.09 -3.15 -14.43
C ILE A 98 9.27 -3.36 -15.37
N CYS A 99 9.51 -2.44 -16.31
CA CYS A 99 10.66 -2.51 -17.20
C CYS A 99 11.99 -2.52 -16.42
N LEU A 100 12.12 -1.61 -15.45
CA LEU A 100 13.29 -1.52 -14.58
C LEU A 100 13.42 -2.75 -13.67
N PHE A 101 12.31 -3.23 -13.09
CA PHE A 101 12.30 -4.46 -12.31
C PHE A 101 12.83 -5.65 -13.12
N ASN A 102 12.32 -5.84 -14.34
CA ASN A 102 12.77 -6.93 -15.22
C ASN A 102 14.27 -6.78 -15.54
N TYR A 103 14.76 -5.55 -15.75
CA TYR A 103 16.18 -5.30 -15.97
C TYR A 103 17.03 -5.63 -14.74
N VAL A 104 16.63 -5.17 -13.54
CA VAL A 104 17.33 -5.47 -12.28
C VAL A 104 17.35 -6.97 -11.97
N MET A 105 16.30 -7.70 -12.35
CA MET A 105 16.19 -9.14 -12.07
C MET A 105 16.84 -10.04 -13.13
N THR A 106 16.85 -9.64 -14.40
CA THR A 106 17.21 -10.51 -15.53
C THR A 106 18.29 -9.95 -16.45
N GLY A 107 18.69 -8.69 -16.27
CA GLY A 107 19.58 -7.97 -17.18
C GLY A 107 18.93 -7.50 -18.48
N LYS A 108 17.62 -7.75 -18.69
CA LYS A 108 16.90 -7.40 -19.91
C LYS A 108 15.75 -6.44 -19.63
N ARG A 109 15.61 -5.41 -20.48
CA ARG A 109 14.50 -4.46 -20.45
C ARG A 109 13.36 -5.00 -21.30
N PHE A 110 12.24 -5.32 -20.66
CA PHE A 110 11.02 -5.73 -21.36
C PHE A 110 9.81 -5.49 -20.45
N VAL A 111 8.62 -5.47 -21.05
CA VAL A 111 7.33 -5.53 -20.35
C VAL A 111 6.43 -6.45 -21.16
N ILE A 112 5.86 -7.47 -20.52
CA ILE A 112 4.90 -8.37 -21.21
C ILE A 112 3.45 -7.99 -20.88
N LYS A 113 2.52 -8.32 -21.78
CA LYS A 113 1.08 -8.02 -21.60
C LYS A 113 0.53 -8.49 -20.24
N LYS A 114 0.98 -9.64 -19.74
CA LYS A 114 0.55 -10.18 -18.44
C LYS A 114 0.96 -9.30 -17.25
N GLN A 115 2.00 -8.47 -17.37
CA GLN A 115 2.49 -7.58 -16.31
C GLN A 115 1.76 -6.22 -16.27
N ILE A 116 0.91 -5.93 -17.24
CA ILE A 116 0.13 -4.68 -17.33
C ILE A 116 -1.39 -4.92 -17.22
N VAL A 117 -1.80 -6.14 -16.85
CA VAL A 117 -3.23 -6.45 -16.67
C VAL A 117 -3.74 -5.83 -15.38
N THR A 118 -4.88 -5.15 -15.47
CA THR A 118 -5.60 -4.66 -14.29
C THR A 118 -6.09 -5.83 -13.45
N VAL A 119 -5.47 -6.04 -12.28
CA VAL A 119 -5.85 -7.10 -11.33
C VAL A 119 -6.98 -6.69 -10.39
N ARG A 120 -7.53 -5.48 -10.53
CA ARG A 120 -8.68 -5.02 -9.73
C ARG A 120 -9.98 -5.52 -10.38
N PRO A 121 -10.81 -6.32 -9.68
CA PRO A 121 -12.14 -6.65 -10.17
C PRO A 121 -12.96 -5.37 -10.34
N GLY A 122 -13.37 -5.05 -11.56
CA GLY A 122 -14.34 -3.97 -11.84
C GLY A 122 -13.79 -2.63 -12.36
N SER A 123 -12.50 -2.52 -12.69
CA SER A 123 -12.01 -1.40 -13.51
C SER A 123 -11.61 -1.94 -14.87
N GLN A 124 -12.50 -1.82 -15.86
CA GLN A 124 -12.09 -1.93 -17.26
C GLN A 124 -11.03 -0.85 -17.51
N ALA A 125 -9.95 -1.24 -18.17
CA ALA A 125 -8.98 -0.29 -18.69
C ALA A 125 -9.70 0.56 -19.74
N THR A 126 -10.06 1.78 -19.38
CA THR A 126 -10.39 2.86 -20.31
C THR A 126 -9.10 3.57 -20.68
#